data_AF-A0AAE0PY24-F1
#
_entry.id   AF-A0AAE0PY24-F1
#
_cell.length_a   1.000
_cell.length_b   1.000
_cell.length_c   1.000
_cell.angle_alpha   90.00
_cell.angle_beta   90.00
_cell.angle_gamma   90.00
#
_symmetry.space_group_name_H-M   'P 1'
#
loop_
_entity.id
_entity.type
_entity.pdbx_description
1 polymer ?
#
loop_
_entity_poly.entity_id
_entity_poly.type
_entity_poly.pdbx_seq_one_letter_code
_entity_poly.pdbx_strand_id
1 'polypeptide(L)'
;MVVCRMTLIVCKTKRSKIEIEKKTKWWKLKKEECCEEFRQKLRQALGGQVVLPDDWETTAEVIRETGRKVLGVSSGRRKEDKETWWWNEEVQDSIQRKRLAKKKWDMDRTEENRQEYKELQCRVKREVSKAKQKAYEELYTRLDTREGEKDLYRLARQRDRDGKDVQQVRVIKDRDGRVLTSEESVQRRWKEYFEELMNEENERGKRVEGVNSVEQKVDKIRKDEVRKALKRMKSGKAVGPDDIPVEVWKCLGEAAVEFLTSLFNRVLESERMPEEWRRSVLVPIFKNKGDVQS
;
A
#
# COMPACT_ATOMS: atom_id res chain seq x y z
N MET A 1 -26.28 25.89 6.34
CA MET A 1 -26.25 24.43 6.15
C MET A 1 -25.16 24.07 5.17
N VAL A 2 -24.13 23.34 5.59
CA VAL A 2 -23.21 22.68 4.65
C VAL A 2 -23.79 21.30 4.39
N VAL A 3 -24.43 21.12 3.23
CA VAL A 3 -24.97 19.81 2.83
C VAL A 3 -23.87 19.08 2.06
N CYS A 4 -23.40 17.95 2.59
CA CYS A 4 -22.48 17.07 1.89
C CYS A 4 -23.28 16.22 0.89
N ARG A 5 -23.12 16.48 -0.41
CA ARG A 5 -23.70 15.66 -1.49
C ARG A 5 -22.67 14.64 -1.95
N MET A 6 -22.91 13.35 -1.68
CA MET A 6 -22.02 12.28 -2.15
C MET A 6 -22.44 11.79 -3.54
N THR A 7 -21.48 11.74 -4.46
CA THR A 7 -21.68 11.13 -5.77
C THR A 7 -20.95 9.79 -5.80
N LEU A 8 -21.70 8.69 -5.87
CA LEU A 8 -21.13 7.37 -6.15
C LEU A 8 -20.74 7.31 -7.62
N ILE A 9 -19.46 7.09 -7.90
CA ILE A 9 -18.97 6.72 -9.23
C ILE A 9 -18.76 5.21 -9.21
N VAL A 10 -19.69 4.47 -9.83
CA VAL A 10 -19.58 3.02 -9.97
C VAL A 10 -18.67 2.72 -11.15
N CYS A 11 -17.39 2.46 -10.87
CA CYS A 11 -16.46 1.95 -11.88
C CYS A 11 -16.84 0.50 -12.18
N LYS A 12 -17.53 0.25 -13.29
CA LYS A 12 -17.84 -1.11 -13.76
C LYS A 12 -16.55 -1.86 -14.05
N THR A 13 -16.13 -2.71 -13.12
CA THR A 13 -15.00 -3.61 -13.35
C THR A 13 -15.48 -4.73 -14.27
N LYS A 14 -15.25 -4.60 -15.58
CA LYS A 14 -15.41 -5.75 -16.48
C LYS A 14 -14.52 -6.87 -15.93
N ARG A 15 -15.01 -8.11 -15.93
CA ARG A 15 -14.24 -9.35 -15.63
C ARG A 15 -13.12 -9.62 -16.65
N SER A 16 -12.49 -8.58 -17.21
CA SER A 16 -11.15 -8.68 -17.77
C SER A 16 -10.17 -8.87 -16.63
N LYS A 17 -9.10 -9.65 -16.85
CA LYS A 17 -7.96 -9.85 -15.93
C LYS A 17 -7.80 -8.63 -15.03
N ILE A 18 -7.99 -8.80 -13.71
CA ILE A 18 -7.74 -7.74 -12.72
C ILE A 18 -6.36 -7.19 -13.03
N GLU A 19 -6.29 -6.03 -13.69
CA GLU A 19 -5.05 -5.38 -13.99
C GLU A 19 -4.56 -4.86 -12.65
N ILE A 20 -3.62 -5.59 -12.05
CA ILE A 20 -3.15 -5.22 -10.73
C ILE A 20 -2.43 -3.89 -10.89
N GLU A 21 -3.02 -2.85 -10.32
CA GLU A 21 -2.54 -1.49 -10.44
C GLU A 21 -1.08 -1.40 -9.97
N LYS A 22 -0.21 -0.96 -10.88
CA LYS A 22 1.22 -0.85 -10.62
C LYS A 22 1.48 0.38 -9.75
N LYS A 23 1.68 0.17 -8.45
CA LYS A 23 1.99 1.25 -7.51
C LYS A 23 3.45 1.65 -7.55
N THR A 24 3.73 2.94 -7.37
CA THR A 24 5.07 3.47 -7.22
C THR A 24 5.73 2.93 -5.94
N LYS A 25 7.02 2.60 -5.99
CA LYS A 25 7.75 1.99 -4.84
C LYS A 25 8.17 3.03 -3.78
N TRP A 26 7.23 3.80 -3.25
CA TRP A 26 7.48 4.90 -2.32
C TRP A 26 8.25 4.50 -1.05
N TRP A 27 8.16 3.23 -0.62
CA TRP A 27 8.91 2.73 0.54
C TRP A 27 10.43 2.79 0.37
N LYS A 28 10.94 2.96 -0.86
CA LYS A 28 12.36 3.20 -1.13
C LYS A 28 12.84 4.56 -0.64
N LEU A 29 11.97 5.55 -0.46
CA LEU A 29 12.32 6.88 0.09
C LEU A 29 12.81 6.84 1.54
N LYS A 30 12.72 5.67 2.21
CA LYS A 30 13.38 5.46 3.51
C LYS A 30 14.90 5.44 3.42
N LYS A 31 15.45 5.19 2.22
CA LYS A 31 16.89 5.26 1.96
C LYS A 31 17.24 6.69 1.57
N GLU A 32 18.22 7.28 2.24
CA GLU A 32 18.62 8.67 1.98
C GLU A 32 19.05 8.87 0.52
N GLU A 33 19.84 7.93 -0.02
CA GLU A 33 20.28 7.92 -1.44
C GLU A 33 19.10 8.06 -2.42
N CYS A 34 18.02 7.29 -2.20
CA CYS A 34 16.84 7.36 -3.06
C CYS A 34 16.05 8.66 -2.87
N CYS A 35 16.09 9.27 -1.69
CA CYS A 35 15.44 10.56 -1.44
C CYS A 35 16.23 11.70 -2.12
N GLU A 36 17.57 11.67 -2.05
CA GLU A 36 18.43 12.64 -2.74
C GLU A 36 18.30 12.54 -4.26
N GLU A 37 18.33 11.32 -4.82
CA GLU A 37 18.12 11.10 -6.24
C GLU A 37 16.73 11.59 -6.69
N PHE A 38 15.70 11.33 -5.89
CA PHE A 38 14.35 11.81 -6.16
C PHE A 38 14.27 13.34 -6.16
N ARG A 39 14.87 14.02 -5.16
CA ARG A 39 14.95 15.50 -5.11
C ARG A 39 15.66 16.06 -6.35
N GLN A 40 16.78 15.46 -6.74
CA GLN A 40 17.57 15.92 -7.87
C GLN A 40 16.81 15.76 -9.19
N LYS A 41 16.18 14.59 -9.39
CA LYS A 41 15.38 14.32 -10.60
C LYS A 41 14.12 15.17 -10.67
N LEU A 42 13.49 15.46 -9.54
CA LEU A 42 12.36 16.37 -9.49
C LEU A 42 12.77 17.79 -9.87
N ARG A 43 13.92 18.27 -9.37
CA ARG A 43 14.48 19.57 -9.76
C ARG A 43 14.80 19.62 -11.26
N GLN A 44 15.33 18.54 -11.83
CA GLN A 44 15.58 18.45 -13.28
C GLN A 44 14.27 18.50 -14.08
N ALA A 45 13.23 17.80 -13.63
CA ALA A 45 11.91 17.81 -14.27
C ALA A 45 11.26 19.21 -14.24
N LEU A 46 11.57 20.02 -13.23
CA LEU A 46 11.13 21.42 -13.09
C LEU A 46 12.07 22.43 -13.75
N GLY A 47 12.92 21.99 -14.68
CA GLY A 47 13.82 22.90 -15.42
C GLY A 47 14.91 23.55 -14.56
N GLY A 48 15.29 22.93 -13.44
CA GLY A 48 16.28 23.45 -12.51
C GLY A 48 15.71 24.35 -11.41
N GLN A 49 14.40 24.62 -11.42
CA GLN A 49 13.75 25.41 -10.38
C GLN A 49 13.68 24.60 -9.06
N VAL A 50 13.95 25.29 -7.94
CA VAL A 50 13.83 24.72 -6.59
C VAL A 50 12.37 24.74 -6.11
N VAL A 51 11.55 25.59 -6.74
CA VAL A 51 10.16 25.85 -6.35
C VAL A 51 9.24 24.89 -7.12
N LEU A 52 8.30 24.28 -6.41
CA LEU A 52 7.26 23.47 -7.04
C LEU A 52 6.26 24.36 -7.77
N PRO A 53 5.64 23.89 -8.87
CA PRO A 53 4.58 24.61 -9.54
C PRO A 53 3.48 25.02 -8.57
N ASP A 54 2.86 26.17 -8.78
CA ASP A 54 1.83 26.67 -7.88
C ASP A 54 0.53 25.86 -7.92
N ASP A 55 0.32 25.09 -8.98
CA ASP A 55 -0.82 24.22 -9.22
C ASP A 55 -0.65 22.83 -8.58
N TRP A 56 -1.71 22.32 -7.93
CA TRP A 56 -1.78 20.95 -7.43
C TRP A 56 -1.64 19.90 -8.52
N GLU A 57 -2.38 20.01 -9.62
CA GLU A 57 -2.45 19.00 -10.68
C GLU A 57 -1.09 18.79 -11.32
N THR A 58 -0.45 19.89 -11.77
CA THR A 58 0.92 19.86 -12.31
C THR A 58 1.90 19.31 -11.29
N THR A 59 1.88 19.78 -10.04
CA THR A 59 2.83 19.33 -9.00
C THR A 59 2.66 17.85 -8.68
N ALA A 60 1.42 17.39 -8.50
CA ALA A 60 1.11 16.00 -8.22
C ALA A 60 1.51 15.09 -9.38
N GLU A 61 1.28 15.50 -10.62
CA GLU A 61 1.70 14.77 -11.81
C GLU A 61 3.23 14.63 -11.90
N VAL A 62 3.96 15.73 -11.76
CA VAL A 62 5.43 15.75 -11.80
C VAL A 62 6.03 14.89 -10.68
N ILE A 63 5.46 14.95 -9.47
CA ILE A 63 5.84 14.08 -8.34
C ILE A 63 5.62 12.60 -8.69
N ARG A 64 4.44 12.24 -9.17
CA ARG A 64 4.09 10.85 -9.51
C ARG A 64 4.99 10.31 -10.62
N GLU A 65 5.20 11.09 -11.67
CA GLU A 65 6.02 10.69 -12.81
C GLU A 65 7.49 10.51 -12.40
N THR A 66 8.03 11.45 -11.62
CA THR A 66 9.40 11.36 -11.08
C THR A 66 9.53 10.16 -10.15
N GLY A 67 8.53 9.91 -9.30
CA GLY A 67 8.51 8.75 -8.41
C GLY A 67 8.53 7.44 -9.19
N ARG A 68 7.74 7.32 -10.26
CA ARG A 68 7.74 6.15 -11.15
C ARG A 68 9.08 5.96 -11.85
N LYS A 69 9.73 7.04 -12.29
CA LYS A 69 11.04 7.00 -12.97
C LYS A 69 12.18 6.58 -12.02
N VAL A 70 12.25 7.18 -10.82
CA VAL A 70 13.36 6.97 -9.87
C VAL A 70 13.17 5.70 -9.05
N LEU A 71 12.00 5.52 -8.43
CA LEU A 71 11.76 4.42 -7.51
C LEU A 71 11.31 3.14 -8.25
N GLY A 72 10.82 3.30 -9.47
CA GLY A 72 10.20 2.26 -10.26
C GLY A 72 8.78 1.94 -9.78
N VAL A 73 8.10 1.13 -10.58
CA VAL A 73 6.76 0.61 -10.26
C VAL A 73 6.82 -0.83 -9.77
N SER A 74 5.89 -1.18 -8.89
CA SER A 74 5.67 -2.57 -8.48
C SER A 74 5.14 -3.40 -9.65
N SER A 75 5.45 -4.69 -9.66
CA SER A 75 4.97 -5.63 -10.67
C SER A 75 3.48 -5.95 -10.56
N GLY A 76 2.79 -5.40 -9.55
CA GLY A 76 1.41 -5.72 -9.17
C GLY A 76 1.25 -7.13 -8.58
N ARG A 77 1.97 -8.12 -9.09
CA ARG A 77 1.96 -9.48 -8.55
C ARG A 77 2.72 -9.54 -7.23
N ARG A 78 2.05 -10.02 -6.18
CA ARG A 78 2.74 -10.61 -5.02
C ARG A 78 3.61 -11.71 -5.60
N LYS A 79 4.94 -11.61 -5.49
CA LYS A 79 5.77 -12.79 -5.66
C LYS A 79 5.26 -13.73 -4.58
N GLU A 80 4.54 -14.77 -4.97
CA GLU A 80 4.53 -15.97 -4.15
C GLU A 80 6.00 -16.35 -4.09
N ASP A 81 6.62 -16.05 -2.95
CA ASP A 81 7.86 -16.68 -2.59
C ASP A 81 7.51 -18.16 -2.56
N LYS A 82 7.68 -18.85 -3.69
CA LYS A 82 7.73 -20.31 -3.72
C LYS A 82 8.64 -20.67 -2.55
N GLU A 83 8.21 -21.61 -1.73
CA GLU A 83 8.84 -21.99 -0.47
C GLU A 83 10.28 -22.51 -0.66
N THR A 84 11.18 -21.61 -1.01
CA THR A 84 12.62 -21.82 -1.23
C THR A 84 13.41 -21.22 -0.08
N TRP A 85 12.85 -21.25 1.12
CA TRP A 85 13.54 -20.84 2.36
C TRP A 85 14.78 -21.69 2.67
N TRP A 86 14.90 -22.86 2.01
CA TRP A 86 16.04 -23.79 2.08
C TRP A 86 16.86 -23.84 0.78
N TRP A 87 16.55 -23.02 -0.23
CA TRP A 87 17.23 -23.06 -1.53
C TRP A 87 18.57 -22.32 -1.48
N ASN A 88 19.61 -22.96 -1.99
CA ASN A 88 20.95 -22.39 -2.07
C ASN A 88 21.61 -22.75 -3.42
N GLU A 89 22.75 -22.12 -3.70
CA GLU A 89 23.50 -22.34 -4.95
C GLU A 89 23.98 -23.78 -5.11
N GLU A 90 24.35 -24.45 -4.01
CA GLU A 90 24.83 -25.84 -3.99
C GLU A 90 23.76 -26.85 -4.42
N VAL A 91 22.52 -26.66 -3.95
CA VAL A 91 21.36 -27.46 -4.35
C VAL A 91 21.01 -27.20 -5.81
N GLN A 92 21.08 -25.93 -6.25
CA GLN A 92 20.82 -25.58 -7.64
C GLN A 92 21.81 -26.25 -8.60
N ASP A 93 23.10 -26.16 -8.32
CA ASP A 93 24.16 -26.79 -9.11
C ASP A 93 24.03 -28.33 -9.10
N SER A 94 23.77 -28.92 -7.93
CA SER A 94 23.53 -30.37 -7.82
C SER A 94 22.33 -30.84 -8.67
N ILE A 95 21.24 -30.07 -8.70
CA ILE A 95 20.07 -30.37 -9.54
C ILE A 95 20.39 -30.21 -11.02
N GLN A 96 21.18 -29.20 -11.41
CA GLN A 96 21.63 -29.01 -12.79
C GLN A 96 22.48 -30.19 -13.26
N ARG A 97 23.46 -30.62 -12.47
CA ARG A 97 24.29 -31.81 -12.77
C ARG A 97 23.45 -33.08 -12.94
N LYS A 98 22.47 -33.30 -12.06
CA LYS A 98 21.52 -34.43 -12.19
C LYS A 98 20.70 -34.35 -13.49
N ARG A 99 20.26 -33.15 -13.90
CA ARG A 99 19.52 -32.95 -15.17
C ARG A 99 20.40 -33.27 -16.38
N LEU A 100 21.66 -32.84 -16.36
CA LEU A 100 22.62 -33.15 -17.43
C LEU A 100 22.87 -34.66 -17.54
N ALA A 101 23.09 -35.36 -16.42
CA ALA A 101 23.26 -36.80 -16.41
C ALA A 101 22.00 -37.55 -16.87
N LYS A 102 20.80 -37.07 -16.51
CA LYS A 102 19.55 -37.63 -17.02
C LYS A 102 19.45 -37.50 -18.55
N LYS A 103 19.83 -36.34 -19.09
CA LYS A 103 19.85 -36.10 -20.55
C LYS A 103 20.83 -37.04 -21.26
N LYS A 104 22.02 -37.27 -20.69
CA LYS A 104 23.00 -38.25 -21.21
C LYS A 104 22.44 -39.68 -21.20
N TRP A 105 21.83 -40.10 -20.09
CA TRP A 105 21.20 -41.42 -19.99
C TRP A 105 20.03 -41.59 -20.98
N ASP A 106 19.22 -40.54 -21.19
CA ASP A 106 18.11 -40.57 -22.15
C ASP A 106 18.59 -40.68 -23.61
N MET A 107 19.81 -40.22 -23.93
CA MET A 107 20.42 -40.34 -25.26
C MET A 107 21.06 -41.71 -25.48
N ASP A 108 21.99 -42.11 -24.60
CA ASP A 108 22.87 -43.26 -24.88
C ASP A 108 22.34 -44.57 -24.27
N ARG A 109 21.42 -44.50 -23.30
CA ARG A 109 20.80 -45.63 -22.55
C ARG A 109 21.77 -46.70 -22.01
N THR A 110 23.03 -46.35 -21.80
CA THR A 110 24.05 -47.22 -21.20
C THR A 110 23.85 -47.40 -19.69
N GLU A 111 24.36 -48.51 -19.13
CA GLU A 111 24.25 -48.79 -17.69
C GLU A 111 25.16 -47.88 -16.86
N GLU A 112 26.29 -47.44 -17.41
CA GLU A 112 27.18 -46.46 -16.78
C GLU A 112 26.49 -45.11 -16.59
N ASN A 113 25.80 -44.62 -17.63
CA ASN A 113 25.04 -43.36 -17.55
C ASN A 113 23.85 -43.47 -16.60
N ARG A 114 23.24 -44.66 -16.51
CA ARG A 114 22.17 -44.94 -15.53
C ARG A 114 22.70 -44.90 -14.10
N GLN A 115 23.88 -45.45 -13.87
CA GLN A 115 24.55 -45.47 -12.57
C GLN A 115 24.98 -44.05 -12.16
N GLU A 116 25.60 -43.27 -13.06
CA GLU A 116 25.95 -41.86 -12.84
C GLU A 116 24.72 -41.02 -12.48
N TYR A 117 23.60 -41.21 -13.19
CA TYR A 117 22.34 -40.54 -12.87
C TYR A 117 21.80 -40.92 -11.48
N LYS A 118 21.83 -42.20 -11.10
CA LYS A 118 21.38 -42.66 -9.76
C LYS A 118 22.24 -42.06 -8.65
N GLU A 119 23.55 -42.02 -8.83
CA GLU A 119 24.48 -41.44 -7.87
C GLU A 119 24.23 -39.95 -7.67
N LEU A 120 24.08 -39.20 -8.77
CA LEU A 120 23.72 -37.78 -8.71
C LEU A 120 22.33 -37.54 -8.12
N GLN A 121 21.39 -38.45 -8.35
CA GLN A 121 20.07 -38.39 -7.71
C GLN A 121 20.17 -38.55 -6.19
N CYS A 122 20.96 -39.52 -5.70
CA CYS A 122 21.24 -39.69 -4.28
C CYS A 122 21.97 -38.48 -3.69
N ARG A 123 22.93 -37.91 -4.42
CA ARG A 123 23.66 -36.70 -4.02
C ARG A 123 22.73 -35.51 -3.87
N VAL A 124 21.84 -35.27 -4.85
CA VAL A 124 20.82 -34.22 -4.75
C VAL A 124 19.92 -34.43 -3.53
N LYS A 125 19.47 -35.65 -3.25
CA LYS A 125 18.65 -35.92 -2.05
C LYS A 125 19.39 -35.55 -0.76
N ARG A 126 20.69 -35.88 -0.67
CA ARG A 126 21.53 -35.52 0.49
C ARG A 126 21.72 -34.01 0.61
N GLU A 127 22.06 -33.32 -0.48
CA GLU A 127 22.27 -31.86 -0.45
C GLU A 127 20.98 -31.10 -0.13
N VAL A 128 19.83 -31.53 -0.65
CA VAL A 128 18.52 -30.97 -0.27
C VAL A 128 18.25 -31.22 1.21
N SER A 129 18.55 -32.40 1.75
CA SER A 129 18.37 -32.69 3.18
C SER A 129 19.26 -31.81 4.06
N LYS A 130 20.53 -31.63 3.68
CA LYS A 130 21.47 -30.75 4.40
C LYS A 130 21.02 -29.29 4.36
N ALA A 131 20.61 -28.80 3.19
CA ALA A 131 20.15 -27.42 3.04
C ALA A 131 18.88 -27.15 3.87
N LYS A 132 17.93 -28.10 3.90
CA LYS A 132 16.76 -28.03 4.79
C LYS A 132 17.14 -28.03 6.26
N GLN A 133 18.05 -28.92 6.67
CA GLN A 133 18.50 -29.02 8.05
C GLN A 133 19.16 -27.71 8.51
N LYS A 134 20.11 -27.20 7.71
CA LYS A 134 20.79 -25.92 7.99
C LYS A 134 19.80 -24.77 8.10
N ALA A 135 18.86 -24.66 7.17
CA ALA A 135 17.86 -23.60 7.20
C ALA A 135 16.90 -23.72 8.40
N TYR A 136 16.61 -24.94 8.88
CA TYR A 136 15.86 -25.14 10.12
C TYR A 136 16.68 -24.72 11.34
N GLU A 137 17.96 -25.09 11.42
CA GLU A 137 18.85 -24.67 12.51
C GLU A 137 18.98 -23.13 12.58
N GLU A 138 19.17 -22.47 11.44
CA GLU A 138 19.17 -21.00 11.33
C GLU A 138 17.82 -20.39 11.74
N LEU A 139 16.70 -21.05 11.41
CA LEU A 139 15.40 -20.62 11.87
C LEU A 139 15.29 -20.75 13.39
N TYR A 140 15.61 -21.90 13.98
CA TYR A 140 15.49 -22.14 15.43
C TYR A 140 16.37 -21.19 16.24
N THR A 141 17.64 -21.03 15.86
CA THR A 141 18.55 -20.04 16.47
C THR A 141 18.00 -18.62 16.39
N ARG A 142 17.37 -18.25 15.27
CA ARG A 142 16.70 -16.94 15.15
C ARG A 142 15.49 -16.83 16.08
N LEU A 143 14.72 -17.90 16.26
CA LEU A 143 13.55 -17.92 17.16
C LEU A 143 13.92 -17.75 18.64
N ASP A 144 15.12 -18.16 19.05
CA ASP A 144 15.64 -17.91 20.40
C ASP A 144 15.98 -16.43 20.66
N THR A 145 15.98 -15.59 19.61
CA THR A 145 16.15 -14.15 19.76
C THR A 145 14.80 -13.44 19.97
N ARG A 146 14.83 -12.28 20.65
CA ARG A 146 13.66 -11.40 20.82
C ARG A 146 13.05 -10.90 19.49
N GLU A 147 13.83 -10.95 18.40
CA GLU A 147 13.35 -10.63 17.06
C GLU A 147 12.60 -11.82 16.41
N GLY A 148 13.08 -13.04 16.61
CA GLY A 148 12.41 -14.26 16.14
C GLY A 148 11.10 -14.57 16.87
N GLU A 149 11.02 -14.26 18.17
CA GLU A 149 9.76 -14.31 18.93
C GLU A 149 8.65 -13.47 18.26
N LYS A 150 8.99 -12.26 17.79
CA LYS A 150 8.04 -11.40 17.04
C LYS A 150 7.61 -12.02 15.72
N ASP A 151 8.50 -12.73 15.04
CA ASP A 151 8.19 -13.43 13.79
C ASP A 151 7.23 -14.61 14.02
N LEU A 152 7.38 -15.38 15.12
CA LEU A 152 6.43 -16.42 15.51
C LEU A 152 5.04 -15.85 15.76
N TYR A 153 4.94 -14.79 16.57
CA TYR A 153 3.65 -14.14 16.81
C TYR A 153 3.04 -13.53 15.54
N ARG A 154 3.87 -13.12 14.57
CA ARG A 154 3.40 -12.65 13.26
C ARG A 154 2.81 -13.80 12.45
N LEU A 155 3.50 -14.95 12.40
CA LEU A 155 3.05 -16.17 11.72
C LEU A 155 1.77 -16.72 12.33
N ALA A 156 1.71 -16.84 13.66
CA ALA A 156 0.52 -17.29 14.38
C ALA A 156 -0.68 -16.38 14.10
N ARG A 157 -0.50 -15.05 14.16
CA ARG A 157 -1.55 -14.07 13.82
C ARG A 157 -1.93 -14.06 12.33
N GLN A 158 -1.04 -14.48 11.45
CA GLN A 158 -1.36 -14.66 10.04
C GLN A 158 -2.24 -15.89 9.85
N ARG A 159 -1.86 -17.04 10.42
CA ARG A 159 -2.66 -18.26 10.38
C ARG A 159 -4.04 -18.09 11.00
N ASP A 160 -4.13 -17.43 12.16
CA ASP A 160 -5.41 -17.07 12.79
C ASP A 160 -6.29 -16.22 11.86
N ARG A 161 -5.71 -15.27 11.12
CA ARG A 161 -6.46 -14.46 10.14
C ARG A 161 -6.88 -15.25 8.91
N ASP A 162 -5.99 -16.08 8.39
CA ASP A 162 -6.26 -16.90 7.20
C ASP A 162 -7.33 -17.97 7.50
N GLY A 163 -7.40 -18.44 8.75
CA GLY A 163 -8.42 -19.37 9.24
C GLY A 163 -9.76 -18.75 9.61
N LYS A 164 -9.93 -17.42 9.55
CA LYS A 164 -11.23 -16.78 9.80
C LYS A 164 -12.13 -16.91 8.58
N ASP A 165 -13.38 -17.31 8.81
CA ASP A 165 -14.41 -17.44 7.78
C ASP A 165 -14.69 -16.11 7.06
N VAL A 166 -14.50 -14.99 7.76
CA VAL A 166 -14.70 -13.64 7.22
C VAL A 166 -13.35 -12.96 7.03
N GLN A 167 -12.86 -12.95 5.79
CA GLN A 167 -11.67 -12.21 5.39
C GLN A 167 -11.99 -10.86 4.74
N GLN A 168 -13.18 -10.70 4.16
CA GLN A 168 -13.67 -9.48 3.51
C GLN A 168 -15.16 -9.29 3.77
N VAL A 169 -15.58 -8.06 4.08
CA VAL A 169 -16.99 -7.71 4.17
C VAL A 169 -17.53 -7.57 2.75
N ARG A 170 -18.29 -8.58 2.30
CA ARG A 170 -18.92 -8.60 0.96
C ARG A 170 -20.44 -8.45 1.01
N VAL A 171 -21.00 -8.55 2.20
CA VAL A 171 -22.44 -8.57 2.47
C VAL A 171 -22.68 -7.62 3.63
N ILE A 172 -23.69 -6.75 3.48
CA ILE A 172 -24.11 -5.80 4.52
C ILE A 172 -25.63 -5.84 4.64
N LYS A 173 -26.18 -5.49 5.79
CA LYS A 173 -27.62 -5.42 6.04
C LYS A 173 -28.16 -4.04 5.66
N ASP A 174 -29.35 -4.05 5.08
CA ASP A 174 -30.14 -2.83 4.95
C ASP A 174 -30.76 -2.42 6.30
N ARG A 175 -31.54 -1.33 6.30
CA ARG A 175 -32.20 -0.81 7.52
C ARG A 175 -33.20 -1.79 8.12
N ASP A 176 -33.79 -2.63 7.26
CA ASP A 176 -34.79 -3.63 7.63
C ASP A 176 -34.13 -4.95 8.07
N GLY A 177 -32.81 -4.99 8.17
CA GLY A 177 -32.02 -6.16 8.58
C GLY A 177 -31.85 -7.22 7.50
N ARG A 178 -32.22 -6.95 6.24
CA ARG A 178 -32.05 -7.88 5.12
C ARG A 178 -30.64 -7.82 4.58
N VAL A 179 -30.07 -8.98 4.30
CA VAL A 179 -28.68 -9.09 3.82
C VAL A 179 -28.60 -8.76 2.33
N LEU A 180 -27.87 -7.71 2.00
CA LEU A 180 -27.55 -7.30 0.63
C LEU A 180 -26.28 -8.01 0.16
N THR A 181 -26.41 -8.78 -0.93
CA THR A 181 -25.32 -9.60 -1.51
C THR A 181 -24.78 -9.05 -2.83
N SER A 182 -25.56 -8.22 -3.54
CA SER A 182 -25.13 -7.63 -4.81
C SER A 182 -24.27 -6.40 -4.59
N GLU A 183 -23.18 -6.29 -5.38
CA GLU A 183 -22.22 -5.19 -5.27
C GLU A 183 -22.88 -3.81 -5.39
N GLU A 184 -23.82 -3.65 -6.32
CA GLU A 184 -24.55 -2.39 -6.52
C GLU A 184 -25.40 -2.00 -5.30
N SER A 185 -26.08 -2.97 -4.68
CA SER A 185 -26.91 -2.72 -3.50
C SER A 185 -26.06 -2.41 -2.27
N VAL A 186 -24.93 -3.11 -2.11
CA VAL A 186 -23.94 -2.85 -1.04
C VAL A 186 -23.38 -1.43 -1.19
N GLN A 187 -22.99 -1.01 -2.40
CA GLN A 187 -22.50 0.34 -2.65
C GLN A 187 -23.56 1.40 -2.35
N ARG A 188 -24.81 1.19 -2.81
CA ARG A 188 -25.92 2.12 -2.54
C ARG A 188 -26.18 2.28 -1.04
N ARG A 189 -26.20 1.17 -0.30
CA ARG A 189 -26.40 1.18 1.15
C ARG A 189 -25.26 1.90 1.89
N TRP A 190 -24.01 1.76 1.44
CA TRP A 190 -22.88 2.55 1.95
C TRP A 190 -23.05 4.04 1.66
N LYS A 191 -23.49 4.41 0.46
CA LYS A 191 -23.78 5.81 0.12
C LYS A 191 -24.86 6.39 1.02
N GLU A 192 -25.98 5.70 1.18
CA GLU A 192 -27.06 6.12 2.08
C GLU A 192 -26.54 6.32 3.51
N TYR A 193 -25.77 5.35 4.02
CA TYR A 193 -25.18 5.43 5.36
C TYR A 193 -24.30 6.69 5.53
N PHE A 194 -23.39 6.96 4.59
CA PHE A 194 -22.51 8.11 4.69
C PHE A 194 -23.21 9.43 4.39
N GLU A 195 -24.20 9.46 3.48
CA GLU A 195 -25.02 10.66 3.26
C GLU A 195 -25.79 11.04 4.52
N GLU A 196 -26.35 10.07 5.24
CA GLU A 196 -26.99 10.33 6.53
C GLU A 196 -25.96 10.76 7.57
N LEU A 197 -24.89 9.98 7.78
CA LEU A 197 -23.88 10.26 8.79
C LEU A 197 -23.21 11.63 8.62
N MET A 198 -22.94 12.04 7.38
CA MET A 198 -22.24 13.30 7.08
C MET A 198 -23.19 14.51 7.07
N ASN A 199 -24.50 14.29 6.99
CA ASN A 199 -25.53 15.34 7.04
C ASN A 199 -26.35 15.30 8.33
N GLU A 200 -26.09 14.36 9.23
CA GLU A 200 -26.70 14.30 10.56
C GLU A 200 -26.33 15.57 11.32
N GLU A 201 -27.36 16.35 11.64
CA GLU A 201 -27.18 17.61 12.37
C GLU A 201 -26.73 17.26 13.79
N ASN A 202 -25.42 17.37 14.05
CA ASN A 202 -24.88 17.21 15.40
C ASN A 202 -25.73 18.05 16.35
N GLU A 203 -26.12 17.52 17.53
CA GLU A 203 -26.89 18.28 18.54
C GLU A 203 -26.21 19.60 18.97
N ARG A 204 -24.91 19.76 18.64
CA ARG A 204 -24.18 21.04 18.69
C ARG A 204 -24.79 22.16 17.84
N GLY A 205 -25.70 21.85 16.92
CA GLY A 205 -26.51 22.78 16.14
C GLY A 205 -27.52 23.57 16.99
N LYS A 206 -27.84 23.10 18.19
CA LYS A 206 -28.50 23.93 19.24
C LYS A 206 -27.53 24.95 19.87
N ARG A 207 -26.60 25.50 19.08
CA ARG A 207 -25.91 26.74 19.46
C ARG A 207 -26.94 27.86 19.36
N VAL A 208 -27.55 28.13 20.50
CA VAL A 208 -28.27 29.34 20.93
C VAL A 208 -28.63 30.29 19.79
N GLU A 209 -29.90 30.36 19.43
CA GLU A 209 -30.45 31.51 18.68
C GLU A 209 -30.02 32.80 19.39
N GLY A 210 -29.13 33.58 18.75
CA GLY A 210 -28.59 34.82 19.32
C GLY A 210 -27.07 34.92 19.41
N VAL A 211 -26.29 33.94 18.93
CA VAL A 211 -24.84 34.16 18.76
C VAL A 211 -24.62 35.11 17.59
N ASN A 212 -24.20 36.34 17.88
CA ASN A 212 -23.68 37.27 16.88
C ASN A 212 -22.52 36.57 16.14
N SER A 213 -22.71 36.27 14.86
CA SER A 213 -21.64 35.79 13.98
C SER A 213 -20.56 36.87 13.91
N VAL A 214 -19.54 36.78 14.75
CA VAL A 214 -18.37 37.63 14.62
C VAL A 214 -17.61 37.11 13.42
N GLU A 215 -17.62 37.86 12.32
CA GLU A 215 -16.74 37.63 11.18
C GLU A 215 -15.29 37.83 11.62
N GLN A 216 -14.70 36.77 12.17
CA GLN A 216 -13.32 36.77 12.59
C GLN A 216 -12.46 36.50 11.36
N LYS A 217 -11.62 37.46 10.99
CA LYS A 217 -10.62 37.26 9.92
C LYS A 217 -9.75 36.07 10.31
N VAL A 218 -9.74 35.05 9.45
CA VAL A 218 -8.86 33.90 9.61
C VAL A 218 -7.46 34.32 9.16
N ASP A 219 -6.48 34.18 10.04
CA ASP A 219 -5.08 34.44 9.71
C ASP A 219 -4.58 33.48 8.64
N LYS A 220 -3.66 33.95 7.79
CA LYS A 220 -2.99 33.10 6.80
C LYS A 220 -2.18 32.01 7.51
N ILE A 221 -2.24 30.79 6.96
CA ILE A 221 -1.46 29.65 7.38
C ILE A 221 0.03 29.99 7.21
N ARG A 222 0.82 29.80 8.26
CA ARG A 222 2.25 30.11 8.29
C ARG A 222 3.08 28.88 7.91
N LYS A 223 4.25 29.10 7.30
CA LYS A 223 5.23 28.04 6.97
C LYS A 223 5.60 27.19 8.20
N ASP A 224 5.71 27.81 9.38
CA ASP A 224 6.03 27.12 10.63
C ASP A 224 4.96 26.13 11.07
N GLU A 225 3.68 26.42 10.80
CA GLU A 225 2.56 25.52 11.10
C GLU A 225 2.62 24.30 10.20
N VAL A 226 2.85 24.50 8.91
CA VAL A 226 3.02 23.42 7.92
C VAL A 226 4.23 22.57 8.26
N ARG A 227 5.37 23.18 8.62
CA ARG A 227 6.59 22.47 9.03
C ARG A 227 6.34 21.61 10.28
N LYS A 228 5.66 22.16 11.29
CA LYS A 228 5.27 21.42 12.52
C LYS A 228 4.30 20.28 12.19
N ALA A 229 3.33 20.51 11.31
CA ALA A 229 2.37 19.49 10.88
C ALA A 229 3.08 18.32 10.18
N LEU A 230 3.93 18.59 9.18
CA LEU A 230 4.71 17.58 8.48
C LEU A 230 5.59 16.76 9.42
N LYS A 231 6.24 17.40 10.40
CA LYS A 231 7.05 16.72 11.41
C LYS A 231 6.21 15.79 12.31
N ARG A 232 4.97 16.18 12.64
CA ARG A 232 4.05 15.38 13.48
C ARG A 232 3.39 14.22 12.74
N MET A 233 3.22 14.31 11.41
CA MET A 233 2.57 13.27 10.63
C MET A 233 3.38 11.96 10.66
N LYS A 234 2.69 10.83 10.85
CA LYS A 234 3.32 9.50 10.86
C LYS A 234 3.51 8.99 9.44
N SER A 235 4.67 8.42 9.15
CA SER A 235 4.97 7.70 7.90
C SER A 235 4.27 6.33 7.86
N GLY A 236 4.11 5.74 6.68
CA GLY A 236 3.48 4.44 6.47
C GLY A 236 1.95 4.45 6.57
N LYS A 237 1.34 5.60 6.29
CA LYS A 237 -0.13 5.73 6.20
C LYS A 237 -0.62 5.37 4.80
N ALA A 238 -1.88 4.96 4.70
CA ALA A 238 -2.52 4.69 3.42
C ALA A 238 -2.53 5.98 2.58
N VAL A 239 -2.20 5.85 1.31
CA VAL A 239 -2.28 6.94 0.32
C VAL A 239 -3.71 7.13 -0.15
N GLY A 240 -4.06 8.37 -0.50
CA GLY A 240 -5.35 8.67 -1.11
C GLY A 240 -5.36 8.33 -2.61
N PRO A 241 -6.40 8.76 -3.33
CA PRO A 241 -6.46 8.66 -4.80
C PRO A 241 -5.31 9.37 -5.53
N ASP A 242 -4.61 10.28 -4.85
CA ASP A 242 -3.46 11.01 -5.37
C ASP A 242 -2.20 10.16 -5.52
N ASP A 243 -2.12 8.98 -4.86
CA ASP A 243 -0.94 8.11 -4.76
C ASP A 243 0.33 8.83 -4.25
N ILE A 244 0.19 9.89 -3.44
CA ILE A 244 1.32 10.66 -2.88
C ILE A 244 1.37 10.47 -1.35
N PRO A 245 2.33 9.67 -0.84
CA PRO A 245 2.46 9.49 0.61
C PRO A 245 3.17 10.66 1.29
N VAL A 246 3.00 10.76 2.62
CA VAL A 246 3.64 11.82 3.43
C VAL A 246 5.16 11.82 3.34
N GLU A 247 5.76 10.66 3.10
CA GLU A 247 7.19 10.47 2.86
C GLU A 247 7.71 11.34 1.71
N VAL A 248 6.90 11.59 0.68
CA VAL A 248 7.27 12.49 -0.42
C VAL A 248 7.41 13.91 0.11
N TRP A 249 6.40 14.44 0.80
CA TRP A 249 6.43 15.80 1.34
C TRP A 249 7.56 16.00 2.35
N LYS A 250 7.83 14.99 3.19
CA LYS A 250 8.99 15.00 4.09
C LYS A 250 10.31 14.97 3.34
N CYS A 251 10.40 14.16 2.28
CA CYS A 251 11.59 14.14 1.44
C CYS A 251 11.79 15.51 0.77
N LEU A 252 10.76 16.19 0.29
CA LEU A 252 10.93 17.49 -0.37
C LEU A 252 11.34 18.66 0.55
N GLY A 253 11.15 18.53 1.87
CA GLY A 253 11.64 19.50 2.85
C GLY A 253 11.02 20.88 2.66
N GLU A 254 11.85 21.93 2.61
CA GLU A 254 11.36 23.32 2.50
C GLU A 254 10.57 23.57 1.22
N ALA A 255 10.92 22.95 0.08
CA ALA A 255 10.15 23.11 -1.15
C ALA A 255 8.69 22.66 -0.98
N ALA A 256 8.45 21.59 -0.21
CA ALA A 256 7.09 21.17 0.14
C ALA A 256 6.42 22.12 1.12
N VAL A 257 7.15 22.66 2.10
CA VAL A 257 6.59 23.65 3.05
C VAL A 257 6.11 24.89 2.30
N GLU A 258 6.90 25.41 1.37
CA GLU A 258 6.55 26.58 0.57
C GLU A 258 5.31 26.33 -0.29
N PHE A 259 5.34 25.24 -1.05
CA PHE A 259 4.23 24.85 -1.92
C PHE A 259 2.93 24.61 -1.14
N LEU A 260 2.97 23.79 -0.09
CA LEU A 260 1.77 23.46 0.70
C LEU A 260 1.21 24.70 1.41
N THR A 261 2.07 25.60 1.90
CA THR A 261 1.63 26.86 2.51
C THR A 261 0.91 27.75 1.49
N SER A 262 1.48 27.89 0.29
CA SER A 262 0.85 28.65 -0.81
C SER A 262 -0.48 28.03 -1.22
N LEU A 263 -0.49 26.71 -1.42
CA LEU A 263 -1.67 25.94 -1.82
C LEU A 263 -2.80 26.07 -0.79
N PHE A 264 -2.53 25.85 0.50
CA PHE A 264 -3.57 25.93 1.53
C PHE A 264 -4.15 27.33 1.67
N ASN A 265 -3.31 28.37 1.64
CA ASN A 265 -3.81 29.75 1.68
C ASN A 265 -4.65 30.08 0.45
N ARG A 266 -4.28 29.60 -0.74
CA ARG A 266 -5.08 29.76 -1.95
C ARG A 266 -6.43 29.05 -1.84
N VAL A 267 -6.46 27.84 -1.27
CA VAL A 267 -7.71 27.10 -1.04
C VAL A 267 -8.61 27.88 -0.07
N LEU A 268 -8.04 28.48 0.97
CA LEU A 268 -8.79 29.33 1.92
C LEU A 268 -9.30 30.62 1.28
N GLU A 269 -8.50 31.29 0.45
CA GLU A 269 -8.87 32.54 -0.22
C GLU A 269 -9.89 32.34 -1.34
N SER A 270 -9.76 31.26 -2.11
CA SER A 270 -10.62 30.98 -3.27
C SER A 270 -11.83 30.10 -2.94
N GLU A 271 -11.85 29.49 -1.75
CA GLU A 271 -12.82 28.47 -1.32
C GLU A 271 -12.91 27.26 -2.28
N ARG A 272 -11.87 27.05 -3.09
CA ARG A 272 -11.79 25.97 -4.09
C ARG A 272 -10.66 25.02 -3.74
N MET A 273 -11.02 23.78 -3.43
CA MET A 273 -10.06 22.69 -3.24
C MET A 273 -9.77 21.94 -4.55
N PRO A 274 -8.59 21.31 -4.69
CA PRO A 274 -8.30 20.44 -5.82
C PRO A 274 -9.36 19.33 -5.97
N GLU A 275 -9.78 19.05 -7.20
CA GLU A 275 -10.81 18.03 -7.47
C GLU A 275 -10.37 16.62 -7.01
N GLU A 276 -9.07 16.32 -7.04
CA GLU A 276 -8.57 15.04 -6.53
C GLU A 276 -8.87 14.84 -5.05
N TRP A 277 -8.87 15.91 -4.24
CA TRP A 277 -9.11 15.87 -2.80
C TRP A 277 -10.59 15.70 -2.45
N ARG A 278 -11.49 15.95 -3.41
CA ARG A 278 -12.93 15.66 -3.29
C ARG A 278 -13.25 14.18 -3.48
N ARG A 279 -12.28 13.38 -3.92
CA ARG A 279 -12.42 11.93 -4.13
C ARG A 279 -11.87 11.17 -2.94
N SER A 280 -12.51 10.08 -2.57
CA SER A 280 -12.03 9.17 -1.52
C SER A 280 -12.27 7.71 -1.91
N VAL A 281 -11.43 6.81 -1.40
CA VAL A 281 -11.62 5.37 -1.53
C VAL A 281 -12.07 4.82 -0.19
N LEU A 282 -13.27 4.25 -0.16
CA LEU A 282 -13.82 3.62 1.03
C LEU A 282 -13.52 2.13 1.02
N VAL A 283 -12.81 1.66 2.04
CA VAL A 283 -12.53 0.24 2.25
C VAL A 283 -13.15 -0.19 3.58
N PRO A 284 -14.24 -0.97 3.56
CA PRO A 284 -14.85 -1.45 4.80
C PRO A 284 -13.92 -2.45 5.50
N ILE A 285 -13.66 -2.21 6.78
CA ILE A 285 -12.80 -3.06 7.63
C ILE A 285 -13.61 -3.53 8.82
N PHE A 286 -13.87 -4.83 8.90
CA PHE A 286 -14.50 -5.43 10.07
C PHE A 286 -13.54 -5.44 11.26
N LYS A 287 -14.01 -4.94 12.41
CA LYS A 287 -13.19 -4.81 13.63
C LYS A 287 -13.30 -5.98 14.60
N ASN A 288 -13.80 -7.14 14.16
CA ASN A 288 -14.02 -8.33 15.01
C ASN A 288 -14.92 -8.05 16.23
N LYS A 289 -15.90 -7.16 16.07
CA LYS A 289 -16.87 -6.77 17.09
C LYS A 289 -18.23 -6.60 16.46
N GLY A 290 -19.26 -7.10 17.12
CA GLY A 290 -20.63 -7.07 16.61
C GLY A 290 -20.81 -8.00 15.41
N ASP A 291 -21.89 -7.79 14.68
CA ASP A 291 -22.21 -8.54 13.48
C ASP A 291 -21.38 -8.03 12.28
N VAL A 292 -20.75 -8.95 11.57
CA VAL A 292 -19.96 -8.72 10.36
C VAL A 292 -20.76 -8.04 9.26
N GLN A 293 -22.07 -8.28 9.25
CA GLN A 293 -22.99 -7.83 8.22
C GLN A 293 -23.69 -6.52 8.59
N SER A 294 -23.39 -5.91 9.75
CA SER A 294 -23.98 -4.62 10.15
C SER A 294 -23.33 -3.43 9.47
#